data_AF-A0A1H5MBR2-F1
#
_entry.id   AF-A0A1H5MBR2-F1
#
_cell.length_a   1.000
_cell.length_b   1.000
_cell.length_c   1.000
_cell.angle_alpha   90.00
_cell.angle_beta   90.00
_cell.angle_gamma   90.00
#
_symmetry.space_group_name_H-M   'P 1'
#
loop_
_entity.id
_entity.type
_entity.pdbx_description
1 polymer ?
#
loop_
_entity_poly.entity_id
_entity_poly.type
_entity_poly.pdbx_seq_one_letter_code
_entity_poly.pdbx_strand_id
1 'polypeptide(L)'
;MRELTRAAVRLLILHHAAEEDIHGAWMSEELSNHGYSISPGTLYPTLHRMEEQGLLSSRRRSLTGDRAESTEPHHKASKHWPKAAWPLLN
;
A
#
# COMPACT_ATOMS: atom_id res chain seq x y z
N MET A 1 -1.94 -4.02 23.46
CA MET A 1 -1.57 -4.71 22.21
C MET A 1 -1.90 -3.92 20.94
N ARG A 2 -3.14 -3.44 20.74
CA ARG A 2 -3.58 -2.77 19.49
C ARG A 2 -2.73 -1.55 19.07
N GLU A 3 -2.30 -0.70 20.01
CA GLU A 3 -1.42 0.45 19.70
C GLU A 3 -0.04 0.01 19.21
N LEU A 4 0.53 -1.02 19.84
CA LEU A 4 1.84 -1.57 19.45
C LEU A 4 1.78 -2.14 18.04
N THR A 5 0.71 -2.86 17.69
CA THR A 5 0.47 -3.36 16.33
C THR A 5 0.40 -2.21 15.32
N ARG A 6 -0.32 -1.13 15.63
CA ARG A 6 -0.39 0.05 14.74
C ARG A 6 0.98 0.70 14.54
N ALA A 7 1.75 0.84 15.62
CA ALA A 7 3.09 1.41 15.56
C ALA A 7 4.03 0.53 14.72
N ALA A 8 4.01 -0.80 14.94
CA ALA A 8 4.82 -1.75 14.17
C ALA A 8 4.49 -1.73 12.67
N VAL A 9 3.20 -1.68 12.32
CA VAL A 9 2.76 -1.60 10.92
C VAL A 9 3.27 -0.32 10.26
N ARG A 10 3.14 0.83 10.92
CA ARG A 10 3.64 2.11 10.39
C ARG A 10 5.16 2.09 10.22
N LEU A 11 5.88 1.50 11.18
CA LEU A 11 7.33 1.36 11.10
C LEU A 11 7.74 0.49 9.91
N LEU A 12 7.08 -0.66 9.70
CA LEU A 12 7.36 -1.54 8.56
C LEU A 12 7.05 -0.86 7.22
N ILE A 13 5.97 -0.08 7.15
CA ILE A 13 5.65 0.70 5.95
C ILE A 13 6.77 1.71 5.67
N LEU A 14 7.24 2.45 6.68
CA LEU A 14 8.31 3.44 6.50
C LEU A 14 9.64 2.78 6.14
N HIS A 15 9.96 1.65 6.74
CA HIS A 15 11.17 0.90 6.44
C HIS A 15 11.23 0.52 4.96
N HIS A 16 10.18 -0.10 4.42
CA HIS A 16 10.15 -0.49 3.01
C HIS A 16 10.05 0.72 2.07
N ALA A 17 9.28 1.75 2.44
CA ALA A 17 9.18 2.98 1.64
C ALA A 17 10.49 3.78 1.58
N ALA A 18 11.41 3.57 2.53
CA ALA A 18 12.74 4.17 2.50
C ALA A 18 13.71 3.42 1.57
N GLU A 19 13.45 2.14 1.28
CA GLU A 19 14.27 1.32 0.39
C GLU A 19 13.77 1.41 -1.06
N GLU A 20 12.46 1.33 -1.29
CA GLU A 20 11.87 1.36 -2.63
C GLU A 20 10.41 1.84 -2.69
N ASP A 21 9.92 2.09 -3.91
CA ASP A 21 8.52 2.47 -4.17
C ASP A 21 7.59 1.30 -3.79
N ILE A 22 6.82 1.44 -2.72
CA ILE A 22 5.87 0.41 -2.26
C ILE A 22 4.52 0.49 -2.97
N HIS A 23 3.91 -0.67 -3.22
CA HIS A 23 2.54 -0.80 -3.70
C HIS A 23 1.64 -1.31 -2.57
N GLY A 24 0.43 -0.75 -2.43
CA GLY A 24 -0.48 -1.14 -1.35
C GLY A 24 -0.86 -2.63 -1.33
N ALA A 25 -0.96 -3.26 -2.50
CA ALA A 25 -1.22 -4.70 -2.60
C ALA A 25 -0.04 -5.53 -2.07
N TRP A 26 1.18 -5.21 -2.52
CA TRP A 26 2.41 -5.84 -2.05
C TRP A 26 2.60 -5.64 -0.54
N MET A 27 2.37 -4.43 -0.03
CA MET A 27 2.50 -4.15 1.39
C MET A 27 1.51 -4.94 2.26
N SER A 28 0.33 -5.26 1.73
CA SER A 28 -0.65 -6.12 2.43
C SER A 28 -0.15 -7.56 2.56
N GLU A 29 0.52 -8.07 1.54
CA GLU A 29 1.12 -9.40 1.53
C GLU A 29 2.33 -9.45 2.46
N GLU A 30 3.22 -8.47 2.36
CA GLU A 30 4.41 -8.35 3.20
C GLU A 30 4.03 -8.27 4.69
N LEU A 31 3.05 -7.44 5.06
CA LEU A 31 2.54 -7.40 6.44
C LEU A 31 1.98 -8.75 6.89
N SER A 32 1.32 -9.49 6.00
CA SER A 32 0.79 -10.82 6.32
C SER A 32 1.92 -11.84 6.54
N ASN A 33 3.00 -11.76 5.76
CA ASN A 33 4.21 -12.58 5.95
C ASN A 33 4.87 -12.33 7.31
N HIS A 34 4.78 -11.11 7.85
CA HIS A 34 5.22 -10.74 9.20
C HIS A 34 4.19 -11.04 10.31
N GLY A 35 3.10 -11.73 9.99
CA GLY A 35 2.06 -12.11 10.96
C GLY A 35 1.03 -11.01 11.27
N TYR A 36 1.03 -9.91 10.52
CA TYR A 36 0.04 -8.84 10.65
C TYR A 36 -1.07 -8.98 9.62
N SER A 37 -2.18 -9.62 10.02
CA SER A 37 -3.39 -9.65 9.18
C SER A 37 -4.07 -8.28 9.18
N ILE A 38 -3.89 -7.52 8.11
CA ILE A 38 -4.50 -6.20 7.90
C ILE A 38 -5.36 -6.25 6.64
N SER A 39 -6.61 -5.81 6.77
CA SER A 39 -7.51 -5.67 5.63
C SER A 39 -7.16 -4.44 4.79
N PRO A 40 -7.50 -4.42 3.49
CA PRO A 40 -7.43 -3.21 2.67
C PRO A 40 -8.12 -2.00 3.31
N GLY A 41 -9.28 -2.20 3.94
CA GLY A 41 -10.02 -1.17 4.65
C GLY A 41 -9.29 -0.58 5.86
N THR A 42 -8.20 -1.21 6.33
CA THR A 42 -7.33 -0.69 7.38
C THR A 42 -6.01 -0.16 6.82
N LEU A 43 -5.44 -0.85 5.83
CA LEU A 43 -4.15 -0.49 5.23
C LEU A 43 -4.22 0.88 4.54
N TYR A 44 -5.20 1.06 3.64
CA TYR A 44 -5.26 2.26 2.82
C TYR A 44 -5.54 3.53 3.64
N PRO A 45 -6.46 3.53 4.63
CA PRO A 45 -6.60 4.67 5.54
C PRO A 45 -5.37 4.91 6.42
N THR A 46 -4.52 3.89 6.66
CA THR A 46 -3.25 4.07 7.37
C THR A 46 -2.23 4.77 6.49
N LEU A 47 -2.07 4.31 5.24
CA LEU A 47 -1.19 4.95 4.25
C LEU A 47 -1.62 6.40 3.99
N HIS A 48 -2.91 6.67 3.86
CA HIS A 48 -3.43 8.03 3.67
C HIS A 48 -3.06 8.95 4.83
N ARG A 49 -3.27 8.50 6.08
CA ARG A 49 -2.88 9.30 7.25
C ARG A 49 -1.38 9.56 7.32
N MET A 50 -0.56 8.59 6.90
CA MET A 50 0.89 8.78 6.84
C MET A 50 1.29 9.79 5.76
N GLU A 51 0.57 9.83 4.62
CA GLU A 51 0.73 10.87 3.60
C GLU A 51 0.30 12.26 4.13
N GLU A 52 -0.85 12.37 4.78
CA GLU A 52 -1.33 13.61 5.41
C GLU A 52 -0.36 14.14 6.49
N GLN A 53 0.35 13.23 7.17
CA GLN A 53 1.38 13.54 8.16
C GLN A 53 2.73 13.90 7.52
N GLY A 54 2.86 13.86 6.20
CA GLY A 54 4.11 14.14 5.49
C GLY A 54 5.17 13.05 5.63
N LEU A 55 4.80 11.86 6.11
CA LEU A 55 5.71 10.72 6.26
C LEU A 55 5.86 9.93 4.95
N LEU A 56 4.87 10.02 4.07
CA LEU A 56 4.86 9.38 2.76
C LEU A 56 4.43 10.39 1.68
N SER A 57 4.76 10.10 0.43
CA SER A 57 4.21 10.78 -0.73
C SER A 57 3.71 9.75 -1.73
N SER A 58 2.48 9.90 -2.23
CA SER A 58 1.94 8.99 -3.25
C SER A 58 2.10 9.58 -4.66
N ARG A 59 2.46 8.72 -5.62
CA ARG A 59 2.45 9.04 -7.05
C ARG A 59 1.42 8.19 -7.78
N ARG A 60 0.69 8.82 -8.72
CA ARG A 60 -0.16 8.08 -9.66
C ARG A 60 0.66 7.70 -10.88
N ARG A 61 0.87 6.40 -11.09
CA ARG A 61 1.35 5.88 -12.36
C ARG A 61 0.14 5.57 -13.24
N SER A 62 -0.13 6.40 -14.24
CA SER A 62 -1.11 6.09 -15.27
C SER A 62 -0.54 4.96 -16.13
N LEU A 63 -1.17 3.79 -16.10
CA LEU A 63 -0.92 2.72 -17.06
C LEU A 63 -1.56 3.10 -18.41
N THR A 64 -1.15 4.22 -18.99
CA THR A 64 -1.43 4.53 -20.39
C THR A 64 -0.40 3.75 -21.18
N GLY A 65 -0.87 2.75 -21.91
CA GLY A 65 -0.05 1.61 -22.30
C GLY A 65 1.20 1.95 -23.09
N ASP A 66 2.33 1.47 -22.60
CA ASP A 66 3.40 0.97 -23.45
C ASP A 66 3.74 -0.44 -22.96
N ARG A 67 3.55 -1.41 -23.85
CA ARG A 67 4.10 -2.75 -23.72
C ARG A 67 5.63 -2.61 -23.76
N ALA A 68 6.26 -2.46 -22.60
CA ALA A 68 7.67 -2.74 -22.44
C ALA A 68 7.80 -3.89 -21.43
N GLU A 69 7.98 -5.05 -22.04
CA GLU A 69 8.42 -6.32 -21.49
C GLU A 69 9.48 -6.15 -20.37
N SER A 70 9.10 -6.55 -19.16
CA SER A 70 10.04 -7.02 -18.12
C SER A 70 9.31 -8.01 -17.21
N THR A 71 9.47 -9.28 -17.55
CA THR A 71 9.51 -10.46 -16.66
C THR A 71 8.41 -10.64 -15.62
N GLU A 72 7.42 -11.43 -16.05
CA GLU A 72 6.78 -12.57 -15.37
C GLU A 72 5.90 -12.43 -14.10
N PRO A 73 4.88 -13.31 -13.97
CA PRO A 73 3.59 -12.95 -13.42
C PRO A 73 3.16 -13.82 -12.23
N HIS A 74 2.88 -13.21 -11.08
CA HIS A 74 2.10 -13.88 -10.03
C HIS A 74 0.89 -13.04 -9.64
N HIS A 75 -0.28 -13.60 -9.96
CA HIS A 75 -1.62 -13.23 -9.50
C HIS A 75 -2.19 -11.88 -9.93
N LYS A 76 -2.78 -11.89 -11.13
CA LYS A 76 -3.91 -11.02 -11.49
C LYS A 76 -5.09 -11.27 -10.55
N ALA A 77 -5.52 -10.24 -9.82
CA ALA A 77 -6.93 -9.90 -9.60
C ALA A 77 -7.07 -8.47 -9.08
N SER A 78 -7.35 -7.56 -10.02
CA SER A 78 -8.15 -6.33 -9.91
C SER A 78 -8.35 -5.67 -8.53
N LYS A 79 -7.76 -4.48 -8.36
CA LYS A 79 -8.52 -3.22 -8.43
C LYS A 79 -7.54 -2.05 -8.46
N HIS A 80 -7.35 -1.46 -9.64
CA HIS A 80 -6.94 -0.06 -9.68
C HIS A 80 -8.06 0.73 -8.97
N TRP A 81 -7.74 1.45 -7.89
CA TRP A 81 -8.71 2.32 -7.23
C TRP A 81 -8.20 3.76 -7.40
N PRO A 82 -8.84 4.58 -8.25
CA PRO A 82 -8.40 5.96 -8.42
C PRO A 82 -8.54 6.72 -7.10
N LYS A 83 -7.69 7.74 -6.86
CA LYS A 83 -7.82 8.65 -5.70
C LYS A 83 -9.26 9.18 -5.49
N ALA A 84 -10.03 9.28 -6.57
CA ALA A 84 -11.43 9.71 -6.54
C ALA A 84 -12.38 8.74 -5.81
N ALA A 85 -12.01 7.48 -5.64
CA ALA A 85 -12.83 6.47 -4.99
C ALA A 85 -12.47 6.27 -3.49
N TRP A 86 -11.60 7.15 -2.95
CA TRP A 86 -11.23 7.23 -1.54
C TRP A 86 -12.36 7.72 -0.60
N PRO A 87 -13.23 8.68 -0.97
CA PRO A 87 -14.30 9.15 -0.09
C PRO A 87 -15.45 8.14 0.10
N LEU A 88 -15.53 7.10 -0.73
CA LEU A 88 -16.66 6.17 -0.79
C LEU A 88 -16.42 4.85 -0.02
N LEU A 89 -15.31 4.75 0.72
CA LEU A 89 -14.95 3.57 1.51
C LEU A 89 -15.21 3.74 3.02
N ASN A 90 -16.05 4.72 3.39
CA ASN A 90 -16.49 4.95 4.77
C ASN A 90 -17.98 4.64 4.91
#